data_AF-A0A9Q5JET0-F1
#
_entry.id   AF-A0A9Q5JET0-F1
#
_cell.length_a   1.000
_cell.length_b   1.000
_cell.length_c   1.000
_cell.angle_alpha   90.00
_cell.angle_beta   90.00
_cell.angle_gamma   90.00
#
_symmetry.space_group_name_H-M   'P 1'
#
loop_
_entity.id
_entity.type
_entity.pdbx_description
1 polymer ?
#
loop_
_entity_poly.entity_id
_entity_poly.type
_entity_poly.pdbx_seq_one_letter_code
_entity_poly.pdbx_strand_id
1 'polypeptide(L)'
;MKIIKKSTQCLLLIIFVIILTGCKGSKDIQGNWKAQNNDGKNVTIQISDTDITVDGNKLEYKQNAVGNKNGLKYKGIMVDDIQYVIVFPEKDKNIAYMMKPESSDNYLYGTLIFAMNKNDYPSYKDYADRYIK
;
A
#
# COMPACT_ATOMS: atom_id res chain seq x y z
N MET A 1 -61.94 -8.16 17.88
CA MET A 1 -60.74 -7.28 17.92
C MET A 1 -59.52 -8.16 18.14
N LYS A 2 -58.53 -8.10 17.25
CA LYS A 2 -57.49 -9.13 17.05
C LYS A 2 -56.48 -9.23 18.19
N ILE A 3 -56.11 -10.47 18.52
CA ILE A 3 -55.15 -10.88 19.54
C ILE A 3 -53.72 -10.55 19.09
N ILE A 4 -52.94 -9.99 20.01
CA ILE A 4 -51.52 -9.63 19.88
C ILE A 4 -50.66 -10.91 19.87
N LYS A 5 -49.73 -11.04 18.91
CA LYS A 5 -48.45 -11.76 19.11
C LYS A 5 -47.33 -10.98 18.42
N LYS A 6 -46.50 -10.32 19.23
CA LYS A 6 -45.24 -9.69 18.85
C LYS A 6 -44.25 -10.80 18.46
N SER A 7 -43.87 -10.89 17.20
CA SER A 7 -42.75 -11.72 16.77
C SER A 7 -41.61 -10.78 16.40
N THR A 8 -40.86 -10.36 17.43
CA THR A 8 -39.63 -9.60 17.29
C THR A 8 -38.61 -10.55 16.66
N GLN A 9 -38.50 -10.53 15.33
CA GLN A 9 -37.43 -11.25 14.65
C GLN A 9 -36.11 -10.54 14.98
N CYS A 10 -35.34 -11.12 15.90
CA CYS A 10 -33.94 -10.77 16.10
C CYS A 10 -33.19 -11.03 14.80
N LEU A 11 -32.92 -9.97 14.05
CA LEU A 11 -31.97 -9.98 12.95
C LEU A 11 -30.59 -10.27 13.56
N LEU A 12 -30.15 -11.53 13.51
CA LEU A 12 -28.77 -11.90 13.84
C LEU A 12 -27.86 -11.24 12.80
N LEU A 13 -27.35 -10.06 13.13
CA LEU A 13 -26.24 -9.43 12.44
C LEU A 13 -25.00 -10.29 12.76
N ILE A 14 -24.71 -11.28 11.92
CA ILE A 14 -23.44 -11.99 11.97
C ILE A 14 -22.38 -10.98 11.55
N ILE A 15 -21.82 -10.27 12.53
CA ILE A 15 -20.59 -9.51 12.37
C ILE A 15 -19.50 -10.56 12.12
N PHE A 16 -19.25 -10.84 10.85
CA PHE A 16 -17.98 -11.46 10.44
C PHE A 16 -16.89 -10.45 10.80
N VAL A 17 -16.30 -10.61 11.99
CA VAL A 17 -15.01 -10.02 12.29
C VAL A 17 -14.03 -10.75 11.39
N ILE A 18 -13.79 -10.19 10.20
CA ILE A 18 -12.69 -10.62 9.33
C ILE A 18 -11.45 -10.28 10.13
N ILE A 19 -10.86 -11.31 10.75
CA ILE A 19 -9.56 -11.19 11.40
C ILE A 19 -8.60 -10.82 10.27
N LEU A 20 -8.26 -9.53 10.15
CA LEU A 20 -7.23 -9.03 9.24
C LEU A 20 -5.88 -9.50 9.79
N THR A 21 -5.62 -10.81 9.76
CA THR A 21 -4.26 -11.32 9.88
C THR A 21 -3.52 -10.75 8.68
N GLY A 22 -2.71 -9.72 8.90
CA GLY A 22 -1.92 -9.12 7.84
C GLY A 22 -1.16 -10.22 7.12
N CYS A 23 -1.47 -10.42 5.85
CA CYS A 23 -0.71 -11.35 5.03
C CYS A 23 0.72 -10.83 4.96
N LYS A 24 1.67 -11.77 4.97
CA LYS A 24 3.06 -11.49 4.63
C LYS A 24 3.14 -10.69 3.33
N GLY A 25 4.10 -9.78 3.26
CA GLY A 25 4.41 -8.99 2.09
C GLY A 25 4.63 -9.83 0.84
N SER A 26 4.07 -9.40 -0.29
CA SER A 26 4.26 -10.09 -1.56
C SER A 26 5.73 -10.06 -1.99
N LYS A 27 6.20 -11.16 -2.60
CA LYS A 27 7.59 -11.27 -3.07
C LYS A 27 8.01 -10.20 -4.10
N ASP A 28 7.05 -9.60 -4.81
CA ASP A 28 7.32 -8.59 -5.83
C ASP A 28 7.71 -7.22 -5.27
N ILE A 29 7.37 -6.89 -4.03
CA ILE A 29 7.82 -5.66 -3.36
C ILE A 29 9.10 -5.86 -2.54
N GLN A 30 9.47 -7.11 -2.25
CA GLN A 30 10.61 -7.44 -1.39
C GLN A 30 11.97 -7.06 -2.00
N GLY A 31 12.98 -6.94 -1.14
CA GLY A 31 14.37 -6.67 -1.47
C GLY A 31 14.78 -5.21 -1.27
N ASN A 32 15.99 -4.88 -1.74
CA ASN A 32 16.57 -3.55 -1.61
C ASN A 32 16.07 -2.62 -2.73
N TRP A 33 15.75 -1.39 -2.37
CA TRP A 33 15.32 -0.34 -3.28
C TRP A 33 16.16 0.90 -3.02
N LYS A 34 16.67 1.49 -4.10
CA LYS A 34 17.18 2.86 -4.10
C LYS A 34 16.00 3.78 -4.31
N ALA A 35 15.86 4.78 -3.46
CA ALA A 35 14.71 5.67 -3.51
C ALA A 35 15.10 7.13 -3.29
N GLN A 36 14.24 8.03 -3.76
CA GLN A 36 14.35 9.46 -3.48
C GLN A 36 13.01 9.99 -2.97
N ASN A 37 13.04 10.81 -1.92
CA ASN A 37 11.86 11.47 -1.36
C ASN A 37 11.60 12.84 -1.98
N ASN A 38 10.55 13.52 -1.53
CA ASN A 38 10.15 14.85 -1.99
C ASN A 38 11.18 15.95 -1.72
N ASP A 39 12.05 15.78 -0.73
CA ASP A 39 13.16 16.70 -0.43
C ASP A 39 14.36 16.50 -1.36
N GLY A 40 14.29 15.54 -2.30
CA GLY A 40 15.42 15.13 -3.14
C GLY A 40 16.47 14.29 -2.40
N LYS A 41 16.18 13.85 -1.17
CA LYS A 41 17.08 12.99 -0.38
C LYS A 41 17.02 11.56 -0.88
N ASN A 42 18.19 11.02 -1.21
CA ASN A 42 18.37 9.61 -1.54
C ASN A 42 18.35 8.74 -0.26
N VAL A 43 17.56 7.68 -0.28
CA VAL A 43 17.40 6.72 0.83
C VAL A 43 17.43 5.29 0.33
N THR A 44 17.86 4.36 1.18
CA THR A 44 17.74 2.92 0.89
C THR A 44 16.56 2.34 1.65
N ILE A 45 15.66 1.70 0.91
CA ILE A 45 14.48 1.02 1.46
C ILE A 45 14.68 -0.49 1.30
N GLN A 46 14.62 -1.23 2.39
CA GLN A 46 14.73 -2.69 2.38
C GLN A 46 13.39 -3.28 2.82
N ILE A 47 12.78 -4.12 1.99
CA ILE A 47 11.46 -4.69 2.25
C ILE A 47 11.60 -6.21 2.41
N SER A 48 11.28 -6.74 3.59
CA SER A 48 11.17 -8.18 3.86
C SER A 48 9.72 -8.66 3.74
N ASP A 49 9.38 -9.85 4.21
CA ASP A 49 8.00 -10.34 4.23
C ASP A 49 7.15 -9.74 5.37
N THR A 50 7.77 -9.10 6.37
CA THR A 50 7.07 -8.51 7.52
C THR A 50 7.51 -7.09 7.86
N ASP A 51 8.63 -6.63 7.32
CA ASP A 51 9.27 -5.39 7.75
C ASP A 51 9.72 -4.51 6.57
N ILE A 52 9.68 -3.20 6.79
CA ILE A 52 10.31 -2.20 5.94
C ILE A 52 11.39 -1.50 6.76
N THR A 53 12.59 -1.37 6.20
CA THR A 53 13.68 -0.58 6.77
C THR A 53 13.97 0.62 5.89
N VAL A 54 13.87 1.84 6.43
CA VAL A 54 14.20 3.08 5.72
C VAL A 54 15.36 3.77 6.45
N ASP A 55 16.50 3.93 5.78
CA ASP A 55 17.72 4.50 6.38
C ASP A 55 18.10 3.86 7.74
N GLY A 56 17.90 2.55 7.86
CA GLY A 56 18.21 1.78 9.09
C GLY A 56 17.09 1.73 10.13
N ASN A 57 16.03 2.53 9.98
CA ASN A 57 14.86 2.47 10.87
C ASN A 57 13.92 1.36 10.39
N LYS A 58 13.82 0.29 11.18
CA LYS A 58 12.98 -0.87 10.89
C LYS A 58 11.57 -0.67 11.44
N LEU A 59 10.56 -0.86 10.59
CA LEU A 59 9.13 -0.76 10.90
C LEU A 59 8.44 -2.05 10.45
N GLU A 60 7.53 -2.57 11.28
CA GLU A 60 6.65 -3.65 10.88
C GLU A 60 5.61 -3.14 9.89
N TYR A 61 5.21 -3.99 8.95
CA TYR A 61 4.10 -3.67 8.06
C TYR A 61 3.22 -4.89 7.79
N LYS A 62 1.98 -4.63 7.39
CA LYS A 62 1.05 -5.65 6.92
C LYS A 62 0.64 -5.35 5.49
N GLN A 63 0.68 -6.34 4.61
CA GLN A 63 0.09 -6.17 3.30
C GLN A 63 -1.43 -6.40 3.39
N ASN A 64 -2.21 -5.41 2.96
CA ASN A 64 -3.66 -5.43 3.07
C ASN A 64 -4.40 -5.28 1.73
N ALA A 65 -3.69 -5.03 0.62
CA ALA A 65 -4.28 -5.05 -0.70
C ALA A 65 -3.32 -5.52 -1.79
N VAL A 66 -3.88 -6.16 -2.82
CA VAL A 66 -3.21 -6.49 -4.08
C VAL A 66 -4.19 -6.19 -5.19
N GLY A 67 -3.77 -5.45 -6.21
CA GLY A 67 -4.67 -5.13 -7.30
C GLY A 67 -3.99 -4.79 -8.63
N ASN A 68 -4.85 -4.66 -9.63
CA ASN A 68 -4.51 -4.14 -10.94
C ASN A 68 -5.64 -3.19 -11.37
N LYS A 69 -5.29 -1.97 -11.80
CA LYS A 69 -6.26 -1.02 -12.35
C LYS A 69 -5.58 -0.24 -13.46
N ASN A 70 -6.23 -0.17 -14.62
CA ASN A 70 -5.70 0.50 -15.82
C ASN A 70 -4.29 0.00 -16.22
N GLY A 71 -4.00 -1.29 -16.00
CA GLY A 71 -2.70 -1.89 -16.28
C GLY A 71 -1.64 -1.70 -15.18
N LEU A 72 -1.88 -0.79 -14.23
CA LEU A 72 -0.99 -0.55 -13.09
C LEU A 72 -1.19 -1.63 -12.03
N LYS A 73 -0.12 -2.32 -11.67
CA LYS A 73 -0.13 -3.28 -10.56
C LYS A 73 0.23 -2.55 -9.27
N TYR A 74 -0.45 -2.87 -8.18
CA TYR A 74 -0.19 -2.22 -6.89
C TYR A 74 -0.34 -3.17 -5.71
N LYS A 75 0.34 -2.82 -4.61
CA LYS A 75 0.28 -3.49 -3.30
C LYS A 75 -0.01 -2.46 -2.22
N GLY A 76 -1.13 -2.60 -1.53
CA GLY A 76 -1.41 -1.82 -0.34
C GLY A 76 -0.69 -2.41 0.87
N ILE A 77 -0.05 -1.55 1.64
CA ILE A 77 0.61 -1.88 2.89
C ILE A 77 0.14 -0.93 3.99
N MET A 78 0.14 -1.41 5.23
CA MET A 78 -0.17 -0.64 6.42
C MET A 78 1.05 -0.63 7.34
N VAL A 79 1.50 0.56 7.70
CA VAL A 79 2.64 0.82 8.61
C VAL A 79 2.13 1.79 9.67
N ASP A 80 2.19 1.41 10.95
CA ASP A 80 1.67 2.21 12.07
C ASP A 80 0.26 2.76 11.82
N ASP A 81 -0.66 1.89 11.36
CA ASP A 81 -2.05 2.22 10.99
C ASP A 81 -2.21 3.22 9.83
N ILE A 82 -1.12 3.63 9.19
CA ILE A 82 -1.13 4.48 7.99
C ILE A 82 -1.10 3.61 6.74
N GLN A 83 -2.06 3.85 5.85
CA GLN A 83 -2.11 3.21 4.54
C GLN A 83 -1.06 3.82 3.60
N TYR A 84 -0.27 2.95 2.97
CA TYR A 84 0.55 3.25 1.81
C TYR A 84 0.26 2.27 0.69
N VAL A 85 0.77 2.57 -0.49
CA VAL A 85 0.68 1.70 -1.65
C VAL A 85 1.93 1.80 -2.50
N ILE A 86 2.45 0.65 -2.88
CA ILE A 86 3.56 0.51 -3.82
C ILE A 86 2.96 0.19 -5.19
N VAL A 87 3.21 1.06 -6.17
CA VAL A 87 2.69 0.95 -7.53
C VAL A 87 3.82 0.66 -8.49
N PHE A 88 3.59 -0.26 -9.42
CA PHE A 88 4.48 -0.58 -10.53
C PHE A 88 3.92 0.06 -11.80
N PRO A 89 4.47 1.22 -12.24
CA PRO A 89 3.95 1.95 -13.39
C PRO A 89 4.25 1.29 -14.73
N GLU A 90 5.26 0.44 -14.76
CA GLU A 90 5.75 -0.20 -15.99
C GLU A 90 5.71 -1.73 -15.87
N LYS A 91 5.96 -2.40 -17.01
CA LYS A 91 6.15 -3.85 -17.01
C LYS A 91 7.44 -4.26 -16.27
N ASP A 92 8.45 -3.39 -16.28
CA ASP A 92 9.66 -3.59 -15.51
C ASP A 92 9.37 -3.46 -14.01
N LYS A 93 9.60 -4.55 -13.27
CA LYS A 93 9.37 -4.61 -11.82
C LYS A 93 10.48 -3.94 -11.02
N ASN A 94 11.55 -3.50 -11.67
CA ASN A 94 12.60 -2.71 -11.04
C ASN A 94 12.19 -1.26 -10.81
N ILE A 95 11.09 -0.80 -11.42
CA ILE A 95 10.57 0.56 -11.33
C ILE A 95 9.30 0.53 -10.49
N ALA A 96 9.27 1.30 -9.40
CA ALA A 96 8.09 1.44 -8.56
C ALA A 96 8.02 2.84 -7.93
N TYR A 97 6.88 3.17 -7.35
CA TYR A 97 6.79 4.31 -6.45
C TYR A 97 5.89 3.98 -5.26
N MET A 98 6.19 4.59 -4.12
CA MET A 98 5.36 4.51 -2.92
C MET A 98 4.59 5.80 -2.75
N MET A 99 3.29 5.69 -2.51
CA MET A 99 2.42 6.83 -2.28
C MET A 99 1.54 6.59 -1.05
N LYS A 100 1.09 7.68 -0.45
CA LYS A 100 0.03 7.69 0.55
C LYS A 100 -1.28 8.02 -0.18
N PRO A 101 -2.23 7.09 -0.30
CA PRO A 101 -3.50 7.37 -0.94
C PRO A 101 -4.32 8.38 -0.13
N GLU A 102 -5.12 9.19 -0.80
CA GLU A 102 -6.01 10.16 -0.13
C GLU A 102 -7.20 9.50 0.57
N SER A 103 -7.61 8.32 0.10
CA SER A 103 -8.67 7.52 0.71
C SER A 103 -8.37 6.03 0.62
N SER A 104 -8.96 5.25 1.52
CA SER A 104 -8.92 3.78 1.48
C SER A 104 -9.57 3.17 0.23
N ASP A 105 -10.43 3.94 -0.43
CA ASP A 105 -11.23 3.48 -1.57
C ASP A 105 -10.50 3.67 -2.90
N ASN A 106 -9.46 4.53 -2.94
CA ASN A 106 -8.70 4.81 -4.15
C ASN A 106 -7.18 4.73 -3.93
N TYR A 107 -6.64 3.53 -4.08
CA TYR A 107 -5.21 3.25 -3.97
C TYR A 107 -4.31 3.95 -4.99
N LEU A 108 -4.84 4.51 -6.09
CA LEU A 108 -4.01 5.07 -7.16
C LEU A 108 -4.07 6.60 -7.25
N TYR A 109 -4.63 7.26 -6.23
CA TYR A 109 -4.66 8.72 -6.14
C TYR A 109 -4.18 9.19 -4.76
N GLY A 110 -3.22 10.11 -4.74
CA GLY A 110 -2.69 10.69 -3.51
C GLY A 110 -1.25 11.17 -3.61
N THR A 111 -0.58 11.27 -2.47
CA THR A 111 0.72 11.93 -2.35
C THR A 111 1.87 10.95 -2.60
N LEU A 112 2.73 11.24 -3.56
CA LEU A 112 3.98 10.51 -3.78
C LEU A 112 4.92 10.70 -2.58
N ILE A 113 5.38 9.60 -2.00
CA ILE A 113 6.30 9.59 -0.86
C ILE A 113 7.72 9.26 -1.33
N PHE A 114 7.85 8.22 -2.16
CA PHE A 114 9.14 7.80 -2.70
C PHE A 114 9.04 7.42 -4.17
N ALA A 115 9.96 7.94 -4.98
CA ALA A 115 10.33 7.31 -6.24
C ALA A 115 11.28 6.14 -5.93
N MET A 116 11.08 4.97 -6.54
CA MET A 116 11.83 3.76 -6.19
C MET A 116 12.37 3.05 -7.45
N ASN A 117 13.60 2.57 -7.36
CA ASN A 117 14.21 1.71 -8.38
C ASN A 117 15.16 0.69 -7.75
N LYS A 118 15.24 -0.52 -8.31
CA LYS A 118 16.16 -1.58 -7.83
C LYS A 118 17.63 -1.32 -8.18
N ASN A 119 17.88 -0.64 -9.29
CA ASN A 119 19.20 -0.53 -9.91
C ASN A 119 19.90 0.78 -9.55
N ASP A 120 19.22 1.93 -9.66
CA ASP A 120 19.81 3.27 -9.47
C ASP A 120 18.92 4.22 -8.65
N TYR A 121 19.47 5.30 -8.10
CA TYR A 121 18.65 6.30 -7.39
C TYR A 121 17.80 7.08 -8.40
N PRO A 122 16.46 7.02 -8.32
CA PRO A 122 15.60 7.77 -9.22
C PRO A 122 15.50 9.25 -8.83
N SER A 123 15.02 10.08 -9.75
CA SER A 123 14.57 11.45 -9.46
C SER A 123 13.10 11.43 -9.01
N TYR A 124 12.82 11.94 -7.81
CA TYR A 124 11.46 12.12 -7.31
C TYR A 124 10.65 13.00 -8.25
N LYS A 125 11.25 14.10 -8.71
CA LYS A 125 10.61 15.05 -9.63
C LYS A 125 10.23 14.38 -10.95
N ASP A 126 11.13 13.60 -11.54
CA ASP A 126 10.87 12.96 -12.83
C ASP A 126 9.76 11.91 -12.71
N TYR A 127 9.73 11.16 -11.60
CA TYR A 127 8.67 10.20 -11.31
C TYR A 127 7.34 10.88 -11.05
N ALA A 128 7.34 12.00 -10.32
CA ALA A 128 6.15 12.82 -10.11
C ALA A 128 5.59 13.31 -11.46
N ASP A 129 6.42 13.95 -12.27
CA ASP A 129 6.04 14.50 -13.58
C ASP A 129 5.56 13.41 -14.55
N ARG A 130 6.11 12.19 -14.47
CA ARG A 130 5.79 11.09 -15.40
C ARG A 130 4.59 10.25 -14.99
N TYR A 131 4.40 9.99 -13.70
CA TYR A 131 3.43 8.98 -13.21
C TYR A 131 2.32 9.54 -12.35
N ILE A 132 2.53 10.69 -11.71
CA ILE A 132 1.56 11.28 -10.81
C ILE A 132 0.81 12.36 -11.59
N LYS A 133 -0.52 12.23 -11.64
CA LYS A 133 -1.41 13.11 -12.39
C LYS A 133 -2.38 13.81 -11.46
#